data_AF-A0A1I7X7A0-F1
#
_entry.id   AF-A0A1I7X7A0-F1
#
_cell.length_a   1.000
_cell.length_b   1.000
_cell.length_c   1.000
_cell.angle_alpha   90.00
_cell.angle_beta   90.00
_cell.angle_gamma   90.00
#
_symmetry.space_group_name_H-M   'P 1'
#
loop_
_entity.id
_entity.type
_entity.pdbx_description
1 polymer ?
#
loop_
_entity_poly.entity_id
_entity_poly.type
_entity_poly.pdbx_seq_one_letter_code
_entity_poly.pdbx_strand_id
1 'polypeptide(L)'
;MFACASLLRRSPVIIDVFDAAPVPFGLVRYGVAPDHQEVKNCINGFDRMFESNRDRLSLFCNVRVGSQITFDELTKLYDGVLLAYGAYKPRKLEIPGINSYNVMSGSDFVSWYNGVPNAKVIIKKFILIKLCFLSMLLFFKIVIF
;
A
#
# COMPACT_ATOMS: atom_id res chain seq x y z
N MET A 1 2.80 -6.10 6.76
CA MET A 1 2.77 -5.92 8.23
C MET A 1 2.14 -7.10 8.96
N PHE A 2 0.85 -7.43 8.78
CA PHE A 2 0.25 -8.57 9.48
C PHE A 2 0.93 -9.92 9.18
N ALA A 3 1.36 -10.14 7.94
CA ALA A 3 2.17 -11.31 7.58
C ALA A 3 3.48 -11.35 8.36
N CYS A 4 4.22 -10.23 8.43
CA CYS A 4 5.44 -10.11 9.23
C CYS A 4 5.18 -10.46 10.69
N ALA A 5 4.14 -9.89 11.31
CA ALA A 5 3.76 -10.17 12.69
C ALA A 5 3.47 -11.65 12.92
N SER A 6 2.79 -12.32 11.98
CA SER A 6 2.51 -13.75 12.07
C SER A 6 3.77 -14.60 11.92
N LEU A 7 4.66 -14.26 10.98
CA LEU A 7 5.88 -15.00 10.70
C LEU A 7 6.88 -14.89 11.86
N LEU A 8 7.10 -13.68 12.39
CA LEU A 8 8.00 -13.44 13.52
C LEU A 8 7.63 -14.22 14.79
N ARG A 9 6.33 -14.51 14.99
CA ARG A 9 5.83 -15.31 16.12
C ARG A 9 5.98 -16.82 15.93
N ARG A 10 6.04 -17.28 14.68
CA ARG A 10 5.93 -18.71 14.34
C ARG A 10 7.24 -19.34 13.89
N SER A 11 8.20 -18.53 13.45
CA SER A 11 9.43 -19.02 12.86
C SER A 11 10.59 -18.05 13.13
N PRO A 12 11.83 -18.55 13.29
CA PRO A 12 13.02 -17.71 13.41
C PRO A 12 13.45 -17.16 12.04
N VAL A 13 12.55 -16.45 11.34
CA VAL A 13 12.84 -15.84 10.04
C VAL A 13 13.42 -14.44 10.19
N ILE A 14 14.23 -14.04 9.20
CA ILE A 14 14.64 -12.66 8.97
C ILE A 14 13.76 -12.12 7.85
N ILE A 15 13.22 -10.92 8.02
CA ILE A 15 12.24 -10.31 7.12
C ILE A 15 12.71 -8.92 6.72
N ASP A 16 12.87 -8.72 5.42
CA ASP A 16 13.06 -7.39 4.84
C ASP A 16 11.79 -6.94 4.14
N VAL A 17 11.30 -5.77 4.52
CA VAL A 17 10.12 -5.16 3.89
C VAL A 17 10.56 -4.04 2.96
N PHE A 18 10.16 -4.13 1.69
CA PHE A 18 10.35 -3.08 0.71
C PHE A 18 9.05 -2.31 0.48
N ASP A 19 9.10 -0.98 0.54
CA ASP A 19 7.99 -0.09 0.22
C ASP A 19 8.45 0.96 -0.80
N ALA A 20 7.62 1.18 -1.83
CA ALA A 20 7.89 2.18 -2.84
C ALA A 20 7.59 3.61 -2.34
N ALA A 21 6.74 3.75 -1.32
CA ALA A 21 6.47 5.04 -0.70
C ALA A 21 7.64 5.48 0.19
N PRO A 22 7.86 6.79 0.36
CA PRO A 22 8.88 7.30 1.28
C PRO A 22 8.50 7.06 2.75
N VAL A 23 7.21 6.95 3.06
CA VAL A 23 6.70 6.67 4.41
C VAL A 23 5.81 5.43 4.34
N PRO A 24 5.99 4.44 5.24
CA PRO A 24 5.39 3.12 5.08
C PRO A 24 3.90 3.07 5.44
N PHE A 25 3.39 1.84 5.43
CA PHE A 25 2.07 1.40 5.90
C PHE A 25 0.93 1.52 4.89
N GLY A 26 1.18 2.04 3.69
CA GLY A 26 0.22 2.01 2.59
C GLY A 26 -1.11 2.69 2.93
N LEU A 27 -2.23 2.01 2.66
CA LEU A 27 -3.57 2.61 2.75
C LEU A 27 -4.00 3.02 4.17
N VAL A 28 -3.42 2.47 5.24
CA VAL A 28 -3.71 3.02 6.57
C VAL A 28 -3.24 4.47 6.68
N ARG A 29 -2.14 4.81 5.99
CA ARG A 29 -1.62 6.18 5.93
C ARG A 29 -2.30 6.99 4.84
N TYR A 30 -2.34 6.43 3.63
CA TYR A 30 -2.71 7.15 2.40
C TYR A 30 -4.15 6.95 1.93
N GLY A 31 -4.90 6.03 2.54
CA GLY A 31 -6.26 5.66 2.12
C GLY A 31 -7.34 5.96 3.17
N VAL A 32 -7.03 5.73 4.45
CA VAL A 32 -7.97 5.98 5.56
C VAL A 32 -8.24 7.48 5.67
N ALA A 33 -9.53 7.82 5.67
CA ALA A 33 -10.01 9.18 5.71
C ALA A 33 -9.55 9.92 6.99
N PRO A 34 -9.33 11.24 6.93
CA PRO A 34 -8.78 12.02 8.04
C PRO A 34 -9.73 12.14 9.25
N ASP A 35 -11.00 11.85 9.08
CA ASP A 35 -12.02 11.80 10.14
C ASP A 35 -12.11 10.43 10.84
N HIS A 36 -11.38 9.41 10.35
CA HIS A 36 -11.34 8.05 10.90
C HIS A 36 -9.96 7.72 11.49
N GLN A 37 -9.47 8.57 12.38
CA GLN A 37 -8.11 8.45 12.95
C GLN A 37 -7.93 7.19 13.79
N GLU A 38 -9.00 6.69 14.40
CA GLU A 38 -9.01 5.46 15.20
C GLU A 38 -8.55 4.23 14.40
N VAL A 39 -8.84 4.19 13.10
CA VAL A 39 -8.40 3.12 12.19
C VAL A 39 -6.87 3.19 11.98
N LYS A 40 -6.27 4.38 12.09
CA LYS A 40 -4.82 4.59 11.95
C LYS A 40 -4.02 4.13 13.18
N ASN A 41 -4.68 3.82 14.31
CA ASN A 41 -4.01 3.38 15.54
C ASN A 41 -3.19 2.09 15.39
N CYS A 42 -3.48 1.26 14.38
CA CYS A 42 -2.69 0.06 14.12
C CYS A 42 -1.23 0.38 13.73
N ILE A 43 -0.93 1.60 13.26
CA ILE A 43 0.42 2.09 12.97
C ILE A 43 1.32 1.94 14.20
N ASN A 44 0.84 2.35 15.38
CA ASN A 44 1.59 2.24 16.64
C ASN A 44 2.00 0.79 16.95
N GLY A 45 1.17 -0.18 16.56
CA GLY A 45 1.49 -1.60 16.71
C GLY A 45 2.57 -2.06 15.73
N PHE A 46 2.59 -1.51 14.51
CA PHE A 46 3.64 -1.79 13.53
C PHE A 46 4.97 -1.17 13.94
N ASP A 47 4.97 0.07 14.45
CA ASP A 47 6.19 0.72 14.95
C ASP A 47 6.82 -0.11 16.08
N ARG A 48 6.04 -0.50 17.09
CA ARG A 48 6.52 -1.39 18.16
C ARG A 48 7.05 -2.72 17.65
N MET A 49 6.45 -3.27 16.58
CA MET A 49 6.91 -4.52 15.97
C MET A 49 8.31 -4.35 15.37
N PHE A 50 8.59 -3.24 14.68
CA PHE A 50 9.93 -2.92 14.18
C PHE A 50 10.92 -2.69 15.32
N GLU A 51 10.52 -1.95 16.37
CA GLU A 51 11.38 -1.69 17.53
C GLU A 51 11.76 -2.97 18.28
N SER A 52 10.82 -3.90 18.44
CA SER A 52 11.02 -5.13 19.22
C SER A 52 11.77 -6.23 18.47
N ASN A 53 11.96 -6.10 17.15
CA ASN A 53 12.55 -7.14 16.29
C ASN A 53 13.65 -6.58 15.38
N ARG A 54 14.42 -5.58 15.84
CA ARG A 54 15.47 -4.92 15.02
C ARG A 54 16.55 -5.86 14.49
N ASP A 55 16.72 -7.01 15.12
CA ASP A 55 17.64 -8.08 14.72
C ASP A 55 17.14 -8.91 13.53
N ARG A 56 15.82 -8.93 13.28
CA ARG A 56 15.17 -9.83 12.32
C ARG A 56 14.16 -9.16 11.41
N LEU A 57 13.91 -7.87 11.56
CA LEU A 57 12.91 -7.13 10.79
C LEU A 57 13.47 -5.76 10.35
N SER A 58 13.64 -5.60 9.04
CA SER A 58 14.11 -4.36 8.42
C SER A 58 13.06 -3.76 7.49
N LEU A 59 13.13 -2.45 7.28
CA LEU A 59 12.23 -1.70 6.38
C LEU A 59 13.04 -0.80 5.46
N PHE A 60 12.80 -0.94 4.16
CA PHE A 60 13.41 -0.18 3.09
C PHE A 60 12.34 0.58 2.32
N CYS A 61 12.17 1.87 2.65
CA CYS A 61 11.26 2.78 1.95
C CYS A 61 11.93 3.38 0.70
N ASN A 62 11.12 3.96 -0.18
CA ASN A 62 11.58 4.55 -1.44
C ASN A 62 12.28 3.54 -2.38
N VAL A 63 11.91 2.26 -2.28
CA VAL A 63 12.43 1.17 -3.11
C VAL A 63 11.28 0.53 -3.90
N ARG A 64 11.28 0.75 -5.21
CA ARG A 64 10.29 0.18 -6.12
C ARG A 64 10.79 -1.11 -6.76
N VAL A 65 10.26 -2.23 -6.27
CA VAL A 65 10.44 -3.56 -6.87
C VAL A 65 9.79 -3.58 -8.27
N GLY A 66 10.50 -4.14 -9.24
CA GLY A 66 10.18 -4.13 -10.67
C GLY A 66 10.80 -2.97 -11.45
N SER A 67 11.41 -1.98 -10.80
CA SER A 67 12.14 -0.90 -11.48
C SER A 67 13.54 -0.65 -10.93
N GLN A 68 13.70 -0.55 -9.60
CA GLN A 68 15.00 -0.35 -8.95
C GLN A 68 15.66 -1.67 -8.56
N ILE A 69 14.84 -2.66 -8.19
CA ILE A 69 15.25 -4.03 -7.91
C ILE A 69 14.31 -4.94 -8.68
N THR A 70 14.84 -5.88 -9.44
CA THR A 70 14.04 -6.83 -10.21
C THR A 70 13.48 -7.94 -9.32
N PHE A 71 12.40 -8.58 -9.76
CA PHE A 71 11.85 -9.72 -9.04
C PHE A 71 12.88 -10.86 -8.98
N ASP A 72 13.52 -11.19 -10.11
CA ASP A 72 14.54 -12.24 -10.21
C ASP A 72 15.70 -12.06 -9.23
N GLU A 73 16.18 -10.83 -9.02
CA GLU A 73 17.21 -10.55 -8.01
C GLU A 73 16.72 -10.94 -6.61
N LEU A 74 15.49 -10.58 -6.24
CA LEU A 74 14.92 -10.97 -4.95
C LEU A 74 14.81 -12.48 -4.81
N THR A 75 14.38 -13.18 -5.86
CA THR A 75 14.24 -14.66 -5.82
C THR A 75 15.56 -15.39 -5.61
N LYS A 76 16.69 -14.77 -5.95
CA LYS A 76 18.04 -15.32 -5.76
C LYS A 76 18.62 -15.03 -4.37
N LEU A 77 18.12 -13.98 -3.71
CA LEU A 77 18.65 -13.49 -2.43
C LEU A 77 17.81 -13.96 -1.23
N TYR A 78 16.55 -14.33 -1.44
CA TYR A 78 15.61 -14.70 -0.38
C TYR A 78 14.99 -16.07 -0.64
N ASP A 79 14.80 -16.86 0.41
CA ASP A 79 14.15 -18.17 0.34
C ASP A 79 12.65 -18.10 -0.03
N GLY A 80 12.03 -16.93 0.16
CA GLY A 80 10.63 -16.72 -0.18
C GLY A 80 10.27 -15.25 -0.36
N VAL A 81 9.42 -14.96 -1.34
CA VAL A 81 9.00 -13.59 -1.67
C VAL A 81 7.48 -13.48 -1.52
N LEU A 82 7.06 -12.65 -0.55
CA LEU A 82 5.65 -12.31 -0.34
C LEU A 82 5.30 -11.00 -1.05
N LEU A 83 4.51 -11.08 -2.11
CA LEU A 83 3.97 -9.91 -2.80
C LEU A 83 2.74 -9.38 -2.05
N ALA A 84 2.91 -8.23 -1.41
CA ALA A 84 1.90 -7.56 -0.60
C ALA A 84 1.71 -6.08 -1.00
N TYR A 85 1.81 -5.77 -2.29
CA TYR A 85 1.82 -4.38 -2.81
C TYR A 85 0.42 -3.77 -3.02
N GLY A 86 -0.65 -4.50 -2.71
CA GLY A 86 -2.03 -4.03 -2.86
C GLY A 86 -2.45 -3.78 -4.31
N ALA A 87 -3.44 -2.90 -4.52
CA ALA A 87 -3.95 -2.53 -5.83
C ALA A 87 -3.76 -1.03 -6.07
N TYR A 88 -2.78 -0.67 -6.88
CA TYR A 88 -2.44 0.73 -7.15
C TYR A 88 -3.26 1.35 -8.30
N LYS A 89 -3.68 0.55 -9.28
CA LYS A 89 -4.39 1.05 -10.47
C LYS A 89 -5.91 1.10 -10.21
N PRO A 90 -6.57 2.25 -10.43
CA PRO A 90 -8.03 2.32 -10.35
C PRO A 90 -8.67 1.52 -11.49
N ARG A 91 -9.86 0.98 -11.22
CA ARG A 91 -10.71 0.39 -12.25
C ARG A 91 -11.28 1.50 -13.13
N LYS A 92 -11.01 1.44 -14.44
CA LYS A 92 -11.63 2.34 -15.42
C LYS A 92 -13.05 1.87 -15.75
N LEU A 93 -13.96 2.82 -15.93
CA LEU A 93 -15.30 2.55 -16.42
C LEU A 93 -15.33 2.67 -17.93
N GLU A 94 -16.14 1.85 -18.58
CA GLU A 94 -16.30 1.85 -20.04
C GLU A 94 -17.56 2.65 -20.40
N ILE A 95 -17.55 3.95 -20.10
CA ILE A 95 -18.66 4.87 -20.39
C ILE A 95 -18.19 6.07 -21.23
N PRO A 96 -19.04 6.60 -22.13
CA PRO A 96 -18.72 7.83 -22.85
C PRO A 96 -18.34 8.97 -21.90
N GLY A 97 -17.28 9.71 -22.24
CA GLY A 97 -16.80 10.83 -21.43
C GLY A 97 -15.90 10.47 -20.24
N ILE A 98 -15.56 9.19 -20.01
CA ILE A 98 -14.70 8.78 -18.87
C ILE A 98 -13.30 9.42 -18.86
N ASN A 99 -12.78 9.81 -20.02
CA ASN A 99 -11.46 10.45 -20.14
C ASN A 99 -11.53 11.99 -20.13
N SER A 100 -12.68 12.58 -19.77
CA SER A 100 -12.83 14.03 -19.69
C SER A 100 -11.96 14.59 -18.57
N TYR A 101 -11.43 15.81 -18.73
CA TYR A 101 -10.48 16.44 -17.80
C TYR A 101 -11.02 16.62 -16.37
N ASN A 102 -12.34 16.62 -16.20
CA ASN A 102 -13.05 16.78 -14.94
C ASN A 102 -13.47 15.44 -14.30
N VAL A 103 -13.07 14.31 -14.87
CA VAL A 103 -13.34 12.98 -14.35
C VAL A 103 -12.07 12.44 -13.68
N MET A 104 -12.20 11.97 -12.44
CA MET A 104 -11.10 11.39 -11.67
C MET A 104 -11.56 10.14 -10.93
N SER A 105 -10.61 9.27 -10.59
CA SER A 105 -10.93 8.10 -9.79
C SER A 105 -11.13 8.48 -8.31
N GLY A 106 -11.91 7.67 -7.60
CA GLY A 106 -12.05 7.80 -6.15
C GLY A 106 -10.69 7.69 -5.43
N SER A 107 -9.78 6.84 -5.91
CA SER A 107 -8.44 6.71 -5.35
C SER A 107 -7.59 7.97 -5.54
N ASP A 108 -7.73 8.69 -6.66
CA ASP A 108 -7.01 9.96 -6.88
C ASP A 108 -7.53 11.04 -5.93
N PHE A 109 -8.85 11.10 -5.75
CA PHE A 109 -9.48 12.03 -4.82
C PHE A 109 -9.07 11.74 -3.37
N VAL A 110 -9.06 10.46 -2.96
CA VAL A 110 -8.56 10.01 -1.65
C VAL A 110 -7.10 10.37 -1.45
N SER A 111 -6.26 10.11 -2.46
CA SER A 111 -4.83 10.42 -2.42
C SER A 111 -4.59 11.92 -2.23
N TRP A 112 -5.40 12.77 -2.87
CA TRP A 112 -5.30 14.22 -2.73
C TRP A 112 -5.57 14.70 -1.30
N TYR A 113 -6.71 14.34 -0.70
CA TYR A 113 -7.02 14.82 0.64
C TYR A 113 -6.13 14.18 1.73
N ASN A 114 -5.55 13.00 1.47
CA ASN A 114 -4.59 12.34 2.35
C ASN A 114 -3.13 12.80 2.14
N GLY A 115 -2.88 13.77 1.25
CA GLY A 115 -1.55 14.37 1.07
C GLY A 115 -0.52 13.47 0.38
N VAL A 116 -0.96 12.57 -0.51
CA VAL A 116 -0.04 11.80 -1.35
C VAL A 116 0.75 12.77 -2.25
N PRO A 117 2.08 12.62 -2.37
CA PRO A 117 2.89 13.48 -3.23
C PRO A 117 2.34 13.56 -4.67
N ASN A 118 2.29 14.77 -5.22
CA ASN A 118 1.79 15.09 -6.58
C ASN A 118 0.28 14.96 -6.82
N ALA A 119 -0.52 14.57 -5.82
CA ALA A 119 -1.97 14.55 -5.96
C ALA A 119 -2.54 15.99 -5.99
N LYS A 120 -3.37 16.30 -7.00
CA LYS A 120 -3.96 17.63 -7.21
C LYS A 120 -5.43 17.52 -7.59
N VAL A 121 -6.26 18.39 -7.03
CA VAL A 121 -7.68 18.52 -7.38
C VAL A 121 -8.01 20.02 -7.48
N ILE A 122 -8.74 20.41 -8.53
CA ILE A 122 -9.25 21.78 -8.72
C ILE A 122 -10.74 21.65 -9.07
N ILE A 123 -11.64 21.68 -8.09
CA ILE A 123 -13.08 21.47 -8.33
C ILE A 123 -13.96 22.31 -7.38
N LYS A 124 -15.07 22.87 -7.91
CA LYS A 124 -16.10 23.60 -7.14
C LYS A 124 -17.42 22.84 -6.93
N LYS A 125 -17.77 21.88 -7.80
CA LYS A 125 -18.98 21.05 -7.74
C LYS A 125 -18.70 19.66 -8.33
N PHE A 126 -19.13 18.59 -7.68
CA PHE A 126 -18.89 17.21 -8.15
C PHE A 126 -20.12 16.30 -7.98
N ILE A 127 -20.12 15.18 -8.71
CA ILE A 127 -21.05 14.05 -8.56
C ILE A 127 -20.22 12.78 -8.25
N LEU A 128 -20.68 11.95 -7.32
CA LEU A 128 -20.01 10.71 -6.95
C LEU A 128 -20.74 9.50 -7.56
N ILE A 129 -20.04 8.72 -8.39
CA ILE A 129 -20.54 7.45 -8.91
C ILE A 129 -19.95 6.31 -8.07
N LYS A 130 -20.78 5.68 -7.24
CA LYS A 130 -20.39 4.55 -6.37
C LYS A 130 -20.85 3.24 -6.98
N LEU A 131 -19.92 2.35 -7.34
CA LEU A 131 -20.23 1.04 -7.93
C LEU A 131 -20.03 -0.14 -6.95
N CYS A 132 -19.26 0.04 -5.87
CA CYS A 132 -19.23 -0.84 -4.69
C CYS A 132 -18.36 -0.18 -3.61
N PHE A 133 -18.43 -0.64 -2.36
CA PHE A 133 -17.44 -0.28 -1.34
C PHE A 133 -16.04 -0.66 -1.85
N LEU A 134 -15.06 0.21 -1.65
CA LEU A 134 -13.64 0.01 -2.01
C LEU A 134 -13.24 -1.43 -1.67
N SER A 135 -13.08 -2.30 -2.67
CA SER A 135 -12.64 -3.68 -2.48
C SER A 135 -11.15 -3.65 -2.12
N MET A 136 -10.87 -3.36 -0.85
CA MET A 136 -9.53 -3.24 -0.27
C MET A 136 -8.97 -4.59 0.20
N LEU A 137 -9.47 -5.70 -0.36
CA LEU A 137 -9.09 -7.06 0.03
C LEU A 137 -7.83 -7.50 -0.71
N LEU A 138 -6.69 -7.18 -0.09
CA LEU A 138 -5.51 -8.04 0.09
C LEU A 138 -5.28 -9.07 -1.03
N PHE A 139 -4.64 -8.66 -2.12
CA PHE A 139 -3.96 -9.60 -3.00
C PHE A 139 -2.59 -9.93 -2.38
N PHE A 140 -2.53 -10.99 -1.57
CA PHE A 140 -1.27 -11.62 -1.22
C PHE A 140 -0.96 -12.68 -2.29
N LYS A 141 0.18 -12.56 -2.96
CA LYS A 141 0.77 -13.68 -3.69
C LYS A 141 2.04 -14.11 -2.97
N ILE A 142 2.02 -15.32 -2.43
CA ILE A 142 3.23 -15.95 -1.89
C ILE A 142 3.87 -16.70 -3.05
N VAL A 143 5.12 -16.41 -3.34
CA VAL A 143 5.94 -17.21 -4.24
C VAL A 143 7.07 -17.80 -3.41
N ILE A 144 7.08 -19.12 -3.30
CA ILE A 144 8.14 -19.90 -2.64
C ILE A 144 8.95 -20.52 -3.79
N PHE A 145 10.27 -20.40 -3.70
CA PHE A 145 11.21 -20.91 -4.70
C PHE A 145 11.83 -22.24 -4.24
#